data_AF-A0A5A7VDL0-F1
#
_entry.id   AF-A0A5A7VDL0-F1
#
_cell.length_a   1.000
_cell.length_b   1.000
_cell.length_c   1.000
_cell.angle_alpha   90.00
_cell.angle_beta   90.00
_cell.angle_gamma   90.00
#
_symmetry.space_group_name_H-M   'P 1'
#
loop_
_entity.id
_entity.type
_entity.pdbx_description
1 polymer ?
#
loop_
_entity_poly.entity_id
_entity_poly.type
_entity_poly.pdbx_seq_one_letter_code
_entity_poly.pdbx_strand_id
1 'polypeptide(L)'
;MEISKSSNPQRARNEKWLRDEHNRSFLNLIREEVMREIQEGQVVSRTIRWIAHGPSSREQVVMIYEGYNVNGICYNTKPCDDNKMVQNSGVMFVASTMHVASVKDKNPIIANMSFYGVIQGIWEERYNSFMVTQLRCDWIDTKNGVRVDDLGFTLVDLNCIGHYSNSFILASQARQVFYVKDPSDGRWSVVVKLQEKDFVDNC
;
A
#
# COMPACT_ATOMS: atom_id res chain seq x y z
N MET A 1 -15.55 -10.46 5.43
CA MET A 1 -15.15 -11.88 5.27
C MET A 1 -16.30 -12.86 5.57
N GLU A 2 -17.20 -12.56 6.53
CA GLU A 2 -18.36 -13.41 6.85
C GLU A 2 -19.34 -13.58 5.69
N ILE A 3 -19.62 -12.50 4.95
CA ILE A 3 -20.47 -12.54 3.75
C ILE A 3 -19.91 -13.51 2.68
N SER A 4 -18.59 -13.49 2.46
CA SER A 4 -17.94 -14.43 1.52
C SER A 4 -18.05 -15.88 1.98
N LYS A 5 -18.04 -16.13 3.30
CA LYS A 5 -18.23 -17.46 3.89
C LYS A 5 -19.68 -17.94 3.74
N SER A 6 -20.67 -17.10 4.02
CA SER A 6 -22.09 -17.45 3.88
C SER A 6 -22.49 -17.73 2.44
N SER A 7 -21.94 -16.96 1.49
CA SER A 7 -22.24 -17.14 0.06
C SER A 7 -21.48 -18.31 -0.58
N ASN A 8 -20.43 -18.84 0.07
CA ASN A 8 -19.60 -19.93 -0.47
C ASN A 8 -19.29 -21.02 0.57
N PRO A 9 -20.30 -21.76 1.05
CA PRO A 9 -20.15 -22.71 2.15
C PRO A 9 -19.15 -23.84 1.85
N GLN A 10 -19.02 -24.26 0.59
CA GLN A 10 -18.05 -25.30 0.19
C GLN A 10 -16.58 -24.84 0.31
N ARG A 11 -16.33 -23.53 0.28
CA ARG A 11 -14.98 -22.94 0.40
C ARG A 11 -14.76 -22.21 1.73
N ALA A 12 -15.70 -22.30 2.66
CA ALA A 12 -15.68 -21.59 3.93
C ALA A 12 -14.46 -21.94 4.83
N ARG A 13 -13.80 -23.09 4.59
CA ARG A 13 -12.58 -23.51 5.30
C ARG A 13 -11.28 -23.09 4.61
N ASN A 14 -11.35 -22.51 3.40
CA ASN A 14 -10.18 -22.05 2.66
C ASN A 14 -10.00 -20.54 2.89
N GLU A 15 -9.26 -20.17 3.93
CA GLU A 15 -9.11 -18.78 4.35
C GLU A 15 -8.42 -17.91 3.30
N LYS A 16 -7.42 -18.45 2.60
CA LYS A 16 -6.74 -17.75 1.50
C LYS A 16 -7.74 -17.40 0.40
N TRP A 17 -8.51 -18.39 -0.07
CA TRP A 17 -9.51 -18.15 -1.10
C TRP A 17 -10.57 -17.14 -0.66
N LEU A 18 -11.02 -17.20 0.60
CA LEU A 18 -11.98 -16.23 1.14
C LEU A 18 -11.44 -14.81 1.17
N ARG A 19 -10.15 -14.64 1.51
CA ARG A 19 -9.50 -13.33 1.49
C ARG A 19 -9.35 -12.81 0.05
N ASP A 20 -8.92 -13.66 -0.87
CA ASP A 20 -8.77 -13.31 -2.29
C ASP A 20 -10.13 -12.93 -2.90
N GLU A 21 -11.17 -13.72 -2.63
CA GLU A 21 -12.53 -13.43 -3.11
C GLU A 21 -13.11 -12.18 -2.46
N HIS A 22 -12.86 -11.97 -1.16
CA HIS A 22 -13.26 -10.75 -0.48
C HIS A 22 -12.61 -9.52 -1.14
N ASN A 23 -11.29 -9.53 -1.34
CA ASN A 23 -10.58 -8.42 -1.98
C ASN A 23 -11.09 -8.16 -3.41
N ARG A 24 -11.37 -9.22 -4.18
CA ARG A 24 -11.88 -9.12 -5.54
C ARG A 24 -13.29 -8.53 -5.60
N SER A 25 -14.18 -8.95 -4.71
CA SER A 25 -15.61 -8.58 -4.71
C SER A 25 -15.90 -7.33 -3.88
N PHE A 26 -14.97 -6.87 -3.04
CA PHE A 26 -15.17 -5.83 -2.03
C PHE A 26 -15.84 -4.56 -2.58
N LEU A 27 -15.35 -4.05 -3.72
CA LEU A 27 -15.87 -2.83 -4.33
C LEU A 27 -17.34 -2.96 -4.76
N ASN A 28 -17.74 -4.12 -5.27
CA ASN A 28 -19.14 -4.36 -5.64
C ASN A 28 -19.99 -4.58 -4.39
N LEU A 29 -19.47 -5.33 -3.42
CA LEU A 29 -20.17 -5.59 -2.15
C LEU A 29 -20.49 -4.30 -1.39
N ILE A 30 -19.50 -3.39 -1.23
CA ILE A 30 -19.74 -2.12 -0.52
C ILE A 30 -20.75 -1.25 -1.26
N ARG A 31 -20.78 -1.30 -2.60
CA ARG A 31 -21.75 -0.57 -3.40
C ARG A 31 -23.16 -1.10 -3.20
N GLU A 32 -23.35 -2.41 -3.31
CA GLU A 32 -24.64 -3.07 -3.10
C GLU A 32 -25.17 -2.83 -1.69
N GLU A 33 -24.30 -2.96 -0.68
CA GLU A 33 -24.63 -2.77 0.72
C GLU A 33 -25.11 -1.33 0.99
N VAL A 34 -24.34 -0.32 0.55
CA VAL A 34 -24.70 1.08 0.73
C VAL A 34 -26.02 1.43 0.03
N MET A 35 -26.29 0.84 -1.14
CA MET A 35 -27.55 1.03 -1.85
C MET A 35 -28.73 0.42 -1.10
N ARG A 36 -28.57 -0.78 -0.52
CA ARG A 36 -29.61 -1.43 0.29
C ARG A 36 -29.96 -0.60 1.53
N GLU A 37 -28.95 -0.19 2.29
CA GLU A 37 -29.14 0.63 3.50
C GLU A 37 -29.89 1.94 3.21
N ILE A 38 -29.58 2.60 2.09
CA ILE A 38 -30.30 3.81 1.66
C ILE A 38 -31.77 3.51 1.32
N GLN A 39 -32.05 2.38 0.65
CA GLN A 39 -33.42 1.98 0.32
C GLN A 39 -34.25 1.63 1.56
N GLU A 40 -33.61 1.06 2.57
CA GLU A 40 -34.21 0.74 3.88
C GLU A 40 -34.37 1.99 4.78
N GLY A 41 -34.02 3.18 4.28
CA GLY A 41 -34.17 4.45 4.99
C GLY A 41 -33.08 4.72 6.02
N GLN A 42 -31.98 3.95 6.01
CA GLN A 42 -30.87 4.12 6.94
C GLN A 42 -30.00 5.32 6.57
N VAL A 43 -29.43 5.96 7.60
CA VAL A 43 -28.56 7.13 7.43
C VAL A 43 -27.12 6.67 7.20
N VAL A 44 -26.76 6.49 5.93
CA VAL A 44 -25.36 6.24 5.53
C VAL A 44 -24.58 7.57 5.41
N SER A 45 -23.38 7.65 5.97
CA SER A 45 -22.54 8.85 5.89
C SER A 45 -22.15 9.21 4.46
N ARG A 46 -21.99 10.51 4.17
CA ARG A 46 -21.65 11.01 2.84
C ARG A 46 -20.33 10.44 2.31
N THR A 47 -19.33 10.30 3.18
CA THR A 47 -18.03 9.72 2.84
C THR A 47 -18.17 8.27 2.35
N ILE A 48 -18.91 7.43 3.08
CA ILE A 48 -19.12 6.02 2.71
C ILE A 48 -19.87 5.92 1.37
N ARG A 49 -20.86 6.77 1.15
CA ARG A 49 -21.55 6.85 -0.16
C ARG A 49 -20.57 7.14 -1.28
N TRP A 50 -19.67 8.11 -1.13
CA TRP A 50 -18.71 8.43 -2.18
C TRP A 50 -17.66 7.34 -2.40
N ILE A 51 -17.19 6.68 -1.34
CA ILE A 51 -16.29 5.52 -1.48
C ILE A 51 -16.98 4.40 -2.29
N ALA A 52 -18.25 4.10 -1.98
CA ALA A 52 -19.02 3.06 -2.66
C ALA A 52 -19.33 3.39 -4.14
N HIS A 53 -19.52 4.68 -4.45
CA HIS A 53 -19.67 5.15 -5.82
C HIS A 53 -18.35 5.13 -6.61
N GLY A 54 -17.22 5.33 -5.92
CA GLY A 54 -15.90 5.49 -6.54
C GLY A 54 -15.60 6.94 -6.93
N PRO A 55 -14.42 7.19 -7.53
CA PRO A 55 -14.02 8.51 -8.00
C PRO A 55 -15.02 9.10 -9.01
N SER A 56 -15.10 10.42 -9.09
CA SER A 56 -16.06 11.11 -9.97
C SER A 56 -15.77 10.81 -11.45
N SER A 57 -16.69 10.13 -12.12
CA SER A 57 -16.54 9.73 -13.55
C SER A 57 -16.45 10.90 -14.53
N ARG A 58 -16.96 12.08 -14.15
CA ARG A 58 -16.87 13.33 -14.92
C ARG A 58 -15.52 14.05 -14.80
N GLU A 59 -14.70 13.66 -13.83
CA GLU A 59 -13.42 14.28 -13.50
C GLU A 59 -12.38 13.16 -13.28
N GLN A 60 -12.17 12.30 -14.28
CA GLN A 60 -11.04 11.35 -14.33
C GLN A 60 -9.69 12.09 -14.51
N VAL A 61 -9.51 13.20 -13.79
CA VAL A 61 -8.27 13.95 -13.74
C VAL A 61 -7.51 13.40 -12.54
N VAL A 62 -6.60 12.49 -12.82
CA VAL A 62 -5.56 12.12 -11.85
C VAL A 62 -4.52 13.24 -11.90
N MET A 63 -4.39 13.97 -10.80
CA MET A 63 -3.28 14.92 -10.67
C MET A 63 -2.01 14.14 -10.37
N ILE A 64 -0.97 14.34 -11.18
CA ILE A 64 0.32 13.67 -11.03
C ILE A 64 1.31 14.68 -10.47
N TYR A 65 1.92 14.34 -9.33
CA TYR A 65 2.91 15.15 -8.66
C TYR A 65 4.28 14.48 -8.67
N GLU A 66 5.32 15.31 -8.71
CA GLU A 66 6.72 14.89 -8.52
C GLU A 66 7.14 14.93 -7.05
N GLY A 67 6.46 15.73 -6.23
CA GLY A 67 6.65 15.78 -4.79
C GLY A 67 5.36 16.13 -4.06
N TYR A 68 5.18 15.62 -2.84
CA TYR A 68 3.97 15.78 -2.05
C TYR A 68 4.28 15.75 -0.55
N ASN A 69 3.72 16.70 0.20
CA ASN A 69 3.82 16.72 1.66
C ASN A 69 2.56 16.13 2.28
N VAL A 70 2.71 15.11 3.11
CA VAL A 70 1.62 14.59 3.94
C VAL A 70 2.13 14.42 5.38
N ASN A 71 1.39 14.97 6.33
CA ASN A 71 1.71 14.92 7.76
C ASN A 71 3.15 15.40 8.08
N GLY A 72 3.66 16.40 7.36
CA GLY A 72 5.00 16.95 7.57
C GLY A 72 6.13 16.13 6.93
N ILE A 73 5.82 15.05 6.23
CA ILE A 73 6.77 14.22 5.49
C ILE A 73 6.69 14.57 4.00
N CYS A 74 7.81 15.00 3.44
CA CYS A 74 7.96 15.26 2.01
C CYS A 74 8.27 13.95 1.28
N TYR A 75 7.39 13.49 0.41
CA TYR A 75 7.64 12.38 -0.51
C TYR A 75 7.97 12.93 -1.91
N ASN A 76 8.91 12.31 -2.60
CA ASN A 76 9.23 12.62 -3.99
C ASN A 76 9.10 11.37 -4.86
N THR A 77 8.85 11.55 -6.16
CA THR A 77 9.06 10.49 -7.14
C THR A 77 10.55 10.27 -7.34
N LYS A 78 10.94 9.04 -7.69
CA LYS A 78 12.34 8.69 -7.96
C LYS A 78 12.98 9.57 -9.04
N PRO A 79 12.31 9.92 -10.16
CA PRO A 79 12.86 10.87 -11.12
C PRO A 79 13.11 12.27 -10.54
N CYS A 80 12.27 12.74 -9.63
CA CYS A 80 12.47 14.03 -8.95
C CYS A 80 13.66 13.98 -7.99
N ASP A 81 13.74 12.88 -7.23
CA ASP A 81 14.81 12.61 -6.28
C ASP A 81 16.19 12.51 -6.94
N ASP A 82 16.28 11.91 -8.13
CA ASP A 82 17.56 11.74 -8.85
C ASP A 82 18.20 13.08 -9.26
N ASN A 83 17.42 14.16 -9.24
CA ASN A 83 17.88 15.51 -9.52
C ASN A 83 18.10 16.34 -8.23
N LYS A 84 17.97 15.73 -7.04
CA LYS A 84 18.09 16.38 -5.74
C LYS A 84 19.22 15.77 -4.91
N MET A 85 19.68 16.53 -3.91
CA MET A 85 20.65 16.02 -2.92
C MET A 85 19.99 15.15 -1.84
N VAL A 86 18.66 15.24 -1.69
CA VAL A 86 17.87 14.52 -0.69
C VAL A 86 17.12 13.35 -1.32
N GLN A 87 16.95 12.26 -0.57
CA GLN A 87 16.30 11.03 -1.05
C GLN A 87 14.95 10.82 -0.36
N ASN A 88 13.87 11.33 -0.94
CA ASN A 88 12.53 11.28 -0.37
C ASN A 88 11.58 10.30 -1.09
N SER A 89 12.10 9.44 -1.95
CA SER A 89 11.34 8.45 -2.73
C SER A 89 11.29 7.06 -2.11
N GLY A 90 12.09 6.78 -1.08
CA GLY A 90 12.07 5.51 -0.38
C GLY A 90 10.88 5.40 0.58
N VAL A 91 10.15 4.28 0.50
CA VAL A 91 8.96 4.04 1.31
C VAL A 91 8.91 2.63 1.87
N MET A 92 8.36 2.52 3.07
CA MET A 92 8.01 1.28 3.74
C MET A 92 6.51 1.27 4.05
N PHE A 93 5.90 0.10 3.90
CA PHE A 93 4.52 -0.17 4.30
C PHE A 93 4.47 -1.43 5.16
N VAL A 94 3.75 -1.39 6.28
CA VAL A 94 3.57 -2.56 7.14
C VAL A 94 2.15 -3.09 6.96
N ALA A 95 2.03 -4.32 6.47
CA ALA A 95 0.75 -4.96 6.24
C ALA A 95 0.63 -6.24 7.08
N SER A 96 -0.56 -6.50 7.62
CA SER A 96 -0.89 -7.81 8.18
C SER A 96 -1.14 -8.78 7.03
N THR A 97 -0.17 -9.65 6.77
CA THR A 97 -0.20 -10.61 5.67
C THR A 97 -0.44 -12.03 6.18
N MET A 98 -1.06 -12.85 5.32
CA MET A 98 -1.34 -14.25 5.59
C MET A 98 -0.23 -15.11 4.99
N HIS A 99 0.54 -15.77 5.86
CA HIS A 99 1.56 -16.74 5.48
C HIS A 99 0.93 -18.14 5.40
N VAL A 100 1.12 -18.80 4.26
CA VAL A 100 0.74 -20.19 4.05
C VAL A 100 1.98 -20.99 3.69
N ALA A 101 2.21 -22.11 4.37
CA ALA A 101 3.33 -23.00 4.08
C ALA A 101 3.18 -23.73 2.73
N SER A 102 1.93 -23.93 2.29
CA SER A 102 1.60 -24.49 0.98
C SER A 102 0.17 -24.14 0.57
N VAL A 103 -0.21 -24.43 -0.69
CA VAL A 103 -1.60 -24.26 -1.17
C VAL A 103 -2.60 -25.13 -0.38
N LYS A 104 -2.14 -26.21 0.26
CA LYS A 104 -2.97 -27.12 1.07
C LYS A 104 -2.95 -26.78 2.57
N ASP A 105 -2.26 -25.70 2.94
CA ASP A 105 -2.15 -25.29 4.34
C ASP A 105 -3.53 -24.89 4.88
N LYS A 106 -3.88 -25.46 6.04
CA LYS A 106 -5.15 -25.23 6.73
C LYS A 106 -4.99 -24.32 7.95
N ASN A 107 -3.76 -23.98 8.32
CA ASN A 107 -3.44 -23.18 9.50
C ASN A 107 -2.54 -21.99 9.09
N PRO A 108 -3.06 -21.06 8.29
CA PRO A 108 -2.29 -19.89 7.91
C PRO A 108 -1.90 -19.06 9.13
N ILE A 109 -0.69 -18.49 9.11
CA ILE A 109 -0.21 -17.58 10.15
C ILE A 109 -0.41 -16.15 9.66
N ILE A 110 -1.06 -15.31 10.46
CA ILE A 110 -1.16 -13.88 10.19
C ILE A 110 0.00 -13.18 10.91
N ALA A 111 0.83 -12.46 10.15
CA ALA A 111 1.95 -11.71 10.70
C ALA A 111 2.06 -10.34 10.02
N ASN A 112 2.62 -9.37 10.74
CA ASN A 112 2.93 -8.07 10.16
C ASN A 112 4.24 -8.18 9.36
N MET A 113 4.18 -7.83 8.09
CA MET A 113 5.32 -7.84 7.18
C MET A 113 5.60 -6.43 6.67
N SER A 114 6.88 -6.08 6.61
CA SER A 114 7.33 -4.82 6.02
C SER A 114 7.58 -5.02 4.54
N PHE A 115 6.98 -4.16 3.72
CA PHE A 115 7.21 -4.04 2.30
C PHE A 115 8.05 -2.78 2.08
N TYR A 116 9.04 -2.88 1.20
CA TYR A 116 9.94 -1.77 0.87
C TYR A 116 9.76 -1.44 -0.60
N GLY A 117 9.73 -0.15 -0.91
CA GLY A 117 9.46 0.32 -2.26
C GLY A 117 10.14 1.64 -2.57
N VAL A 118 10.08 1.99 -3.85
CA VAL A 118 10.51 3.27 -4.39
C VAL A 118 9.33 3.93 -5.08
N ILE A 119 9.01 5.17 -4.73
CA ILE A 119 7.90 5.92 -5.30
C ILE A 119 8.23 6.30 -6.74
N GLN A 120 7.40 5.85 -7.68
CA GLN A 120 7.50 6.17 -9.10
C GLN A 120 6.44 7.17 -9.58
N GLY A 121 5.41 7.42 -8.77
CA GLY A 121 4.36 8.37 -9.09
C GLY A 121 3.53 8.72 -7.85
N ILE A 122 3.09 9.97 -7.78
CA ILE A 122 2.19 10.44 -6.73
C ILE A 122 0.91 10.91 -7.40
N TRP A 123 -0.19 10.25 -7.08
CA TRP A 123 -1.48 10.41 -7.76
C TRP A 123 -2.50 10.93 -6.76
N GLU A 124 -3.18 12.03 -7.07
CA GLU A 124 -4.29 12.52 -6.27
C GLU A 124 -5.59 12.35 -7.05
N GLU A 125 -6.50 11.56 -6.47
CA GLU A 125 -7.80 11.26 -7.04
C GLU A 125 -8.89 12.05 -6.31
N ARG A 126 -9.78 12.66 -7.09
CA ARG A 126 -10.91 13.42 -6.56
C ARG A 126 -12.15 12.54 -6.43
N TYR A 127 -12.68 12.54 -5.21
CA TYR A 127 -14.06 12.16 -4.93
C TYR A 127 -14.90 13.43 -4.81
N ASN A 128 -16.23 13.29 -4.91
CA ASN A 128 -17.13 14.45 -4.89
C ASN A 128 -17.01 15.34 -3.63
N SER A 129 -16.45 14.86 -2.52
CA SER A 129 -16.27 15.67 -1.31
C SER A 129 -14.89 15.61 -0.66
N PHE A 130 -13.94 14.85 -1.20
CA PHE A 130 -12.58 14.74 -0.65
C PHE A 130 -11.60 14.28 -1.74
N MET A 131 -10.31 14.38 -1.47
CA MET A 131 -9.24 13.87 -2.31
C MET A 131 -8.54 12.71 -1.61
N VAL A 132 -7.99 11.80 -2.41
CA VAL A 132 -7.21 10.67 -1.92
C VAL A 132 -5.88 10.66 -2.65
N THR A 133 -4.79 10.75 -1.88
CA THR A 133 -3.43 10.71 -2.42
C THR A 133 -2.88 9.29 -2.30
N GLN A 134 -2.45 8.75 -3.43
CA GLN A 134 -1.87 7.43 -3.56
C GLN A 134 -0.44 7.52 -4.08
N LEU A 135 0.43 6.65 -3.57
CA LEU A 135 1.80 6.52 -4.02
C LEU A 135 1.92 5.25 -4.86
N ARG A 136 2.24 5.41 -6.14
CA ARG A 136 2.60 4.30 -7.02
C ARG A 136 4.06 3.96 -6.78
N CYS A 137 4.33 2.75 -6.32
CA CYS A 137 5.65 2.31 -5.92
C CYS A 137 6.07 1.06 -6.71
N ASP A 138 7.36 1.01 -7.02
CA ASP A 138 8.02 -0.24 -7.36
C ASP A 138 8.39 -0.94 -6.06
N TRP A 139 7.65 -2.00 -5.74
CA TRP A 139 7.83 -2.77 -4.52
C TRP A 139 8.92 -3.83 -4.71
N ILE A 140 9.83 -3.93 -3.76
CA ILE A 140 10.87 -4.96 -3.76
C ILE A 140 10.23 -6.32 -3.45
N ASP A 141 10.61 -7.34 -4.21
CA ASP A 141 10.22 -8.73 -3.99
C ASP A 141 10.69 -9.17 -2.59
N THR A 142 9.74 -9.43 -1.70
CA THR A 142 10.07 -9.66 -0.29
C THR A 142 10.81 -10.97 -0.05
N LYS A 143 10.78 -11.91 -1.00
CA LYS A 143 11.41 -13.22 -0.86
C LYS A 143 12.87 -13.22 -1.31
N ASN A 144 13.16 -12.53 -2.39
CA ASN A 144 14.46 -12.58 -3.06
C ASN A 144 15.23 -11.25 -2.95
N GLY A 145 14.51 -10.14 -2.74
CA GLY A 145 15.06 -8.79 -2.71
C GLY A 145 15.22 -8.20 -1.32
N VAL A 146 14.89 -8.93 -0.24
CA VAL A 146 15.02 -8.46 1.15
C VAL A 146 15.75 -9.50 1.99
N ARG A 147 16.75 -9.07 2.76
CA ARG A 147 17.44 -9.91 3.75
C ARG A 147 17.80 -9.11 5.00
N VAL A 148 18.14 -9.83 6.07
CA VAL A 148 18.74 -9.25 7.28
C VAL A 148 20.14 -9.83 7.40
N ASP A 149 21.14 -8.97 7.62
CA ASP A 149 22.52 -9.41 7.83
C ASP A 149 22.78 -9.86 9.27
N ASP A 150 23.99 -10.34 9.53
CA ASP A 150 24.41 -10.83 10.85
C ASP A 150 24.44 -9.73 11.93
N LEU A 151 24.44 -8.45 11.53
CA LEU A 151 24.40 -7.28 12.40
C LEU A 151 22.96 -6.80 12.67
N GLY A 152 21.96 -7.40 12.02
CA GLY A 152 20.56 -7.06 12.15
C GLY A 152 20.07 -5.93 11.23
N PHE A 153 20.89 -5.47 10.28
CA PHE A 153 20.46 -4.48 9.30
C PHE A 153 19.58 -5.13 8.22
N THR A 154 18.48 -4.44 7.88
CA THR A 154 17.68 -4.82 6.72
C THR A 154 18.34 -4.33 5.45
N LEU A 155 18.61 -5.24 4.52
CA LEU A 155 19.20 -5.00 3.21
C LEU A 155 18.17 -5.26 2.12
N VAL A 156 18.12 -4.39 1.11
CA VAL A 156 17.24 -4.55 -0.05
C VAL A 156 18.01 -4.47 -1.37
N ASP A 157 17.63 -5.31 -2.34
CA ASP A 157 18.06 -5.18 -3.74
C ASP A 157 16.98 -4.39 -4.49
N LEU A 158 17.26 -3.12 -4.75
CA LEU A 158 16.32 -2.19 -5.41
C LEU A 158 16.00 -2.58 -6.86
N ASN A 159 16.76 -3.50 -7.47
CA ASN A 159 16.47 -4.02 -8.81
C ASN A 159 15.58 -5.27 -8.78
N CYS A 160 15.37 -5.88 -7.61
CA CYS A 160 14.54 -7.06 -7.45
C CYS A 160 13.08 -6.66 -7.24
N ILE A 161 12.44 -6.13 -8.28
CA ILE A 161 11.05 -5.66 -8.21
C ILE A 161 10.06 -6.83 -8.26
N GLY A 162 9.08 -6.79 -7.36
CA GLY A 162 7.94 -7.69 -7.26
C GLY A 162 6.61 -6.94 -7.14
N HIS A 163 5.53 -7.67 -6.83
CA HIS A 163 4.19 -7.11 -6.57
C HIS A 163 3.61 -6.16 -7.64
N TYR A 164 3.91 -6.39 -8.93
CA TYR A 164 3.48 -5.54 -10.07
C TYR A 164 1.98 -5.25 -10.15
N SER A 165 1.12 -6.14 -9.62
CA SER A 165 -0.33 -5.93 -9.64
C SER A 165 -0.85 -5.04 -8.49
N ASN A 166 -0.02 -4.76 -7.48
CA ASN A 166 -0.39 -4.04 -6.25
C ASN A 166 0.61 -2.90 -5.97
N SER A 167 0.76 -1.98 -6.92
CA SER A 167 1.74 -0.90 -6.84
C SER A 167 1.34 0.28 -5.95
N PHE A 168 0.08 0.41 -5.56
CA PHE A 168 -0.43 1.60 -4.87
C PHE A 168 -0.57 1.41 -3.36
N ILE A 169 -0.23 2.45 -2.62
CA ILE A 169 -0.58 2.63 -1.19
C ILE A 169 -1.16 4.02 -0.98
N LEU A 170 -1.92 4.21 0.10
CA LEU A 170 -2.29 5.56 0.52
C LEU A 170 -1.05 6.29 1.05
N ALA A 171 -0.91 7.58 0.71
CA ALA A 171 0.19 8.39 1.20
C ALA A 171 0.21 8.46 2.75
N SER A 172 -0.95 8.38 3.40
CA SER A 172 -1.08 8.36 4.86
C SER A 172 -0.64 7.04 5.52
N GLN A 173 -0.49 5.96 4.75
CA GLN A 173 -0.01 4.66 5.23
C GLN A 173 1.49 4.46 4.99
N ALA A 174 2.09 5.34 4.18
CA ALA A 174 3.50 5.32 3.86
C ALA A 174 4.34 5.70 5.07
N ARG A 175 5.49 5.04 5.21
CA ARG A 175 6.56 5.44 6.13
C ARG A 175 7.81 5.70 5.30
N GLN A 176 8.38 6.90 5.41
CA GLN A 176 9.60 7.22 4.68
C GLN A 176 10.78 6.40 5.20
N VAL A 177 11.59 5.90 4.26
CA VAL A 177 12.86 5.23 4.53
C VAL A 177 13.91 5.71 3.54
N PHE A 178 15.18 5.63 3.92
CA PHE A 178 16.29 5.90 3.02
C PHE A 178 17.04 4.62 2.69
N TYR A 179 17.54 4.53 1.45
CA TYR A 179 18.39 3.45 1.00
C TYR A 179 19.83 3.93 0.89
N VAL A 180 20.73 3.31 1.66
CA VAL A 180 22.17 3.59 1.64
C VAL A 180 22.88 2.38 1.06
N LYS A 181 23.61 2.55 -0.05
CA LYS A 181 24.36 1.45 -0.67
C LYS A 181 25.30 0.79 0.33
N ASP A 182 25.26 -0.54 0.38
CA ASP A 182 26.19 -1.32 1.20
C ASP A 182 27.60 -1.23 0.58
N PRO A 183 28.62 -0.77 1.35
CA PRO A 183 29.99 -0.70 0.86
C PRO A 183 30.60 -2.08 0.56
N SER A 184 30.08 -3.16 1.16
CA SER A 184 30.59 -4.52 1.00
C SER A 184 30.03 -5.21 -0.25
N ASP A 185 28.78 -4.90 -0.62
CA ASP A 185 28.13 -5.38 -1.83
C ASP A 185 27.17 -4.32 -2.39
N GLY A 186 27.60 -3.61 -3.43
CA GLY A 186 26.85 -2.51 -4.04
C GLY A 186 25.51 -2.91 -4.67
N ARG A 187 25.20 -4.22 -4.74
CA ARG A 187 23.87 -4.72 -5.08
C ARG A 187 22.84 -4.39 -4.01
N TRP A 188 23.24 -4.39 -2.75
CA TRP A 188 22.35 -4.21 -1.61
C TRP A 188 22.37 -2.78 -1.12
N SER A 189 21.24 -2.34 -0.58
CA SER A 189 21.12 -1.08 0.15
C SER A 189 20.56 -1.33 1.55
N VAL A 190 21.21 -0.76 2.56
CA VAL A 190 20.73 -0.73 3.93
C VAL A 190 19.51 0.18 4.01
N VAL A 191 18.45 -0.31 4.64
CA VAL A 191 17.24 0.46 4.91
C VAL A 191 17.43 1.26 6.20
N VAL A 192 17.41 2.58 6.08
CA VAL A 192 17.44 3.50 7.22
C VAL A 192 16.02 4.00 7.48
N LYS A 193 15.47 3.64 8.63
CA LYS A 193 14.15 4.10 9.09
C LYS A 193 14.33 5.37 9.89
N LEU A 194 13.56 6.41 9.60
CA LEU A 194 13.46 7.57 10.47
C LEU A 194 12.82 7.13 11.80
N GLN A 195 13.41 7.52 12.92
CA GLN A 195 12.68 7.54 14.18
C GLN A 195 11.65 8.67 14.09
N GLU A 196 10.40 8.38 14.43
CA GLU A 196 9.35 9.40 14.55
C GLU A 196 9.81 10.45 15.59
N LYS A 197 10.42 11.53 15.10
CA LYS A 197 10.67 12.77 15.83
C LYS A 197 9.96 13.87 15.06
N ASP A 198 9.42 14.83 15.80
CA ASP A 198 8.61 15.97 15.35
C ASP A 198 9.36 16.96 14.42
N PHE A 199 9.98 16.47 13.36
CA PHE A 199 10.59 17.30 12.33
C PHE A 199 9.57 17.50 11.22
N VAL A 200 9.07 18.73 11.13
CA VAL A 200 8.33 19.21 9.97
C VAL A 200 9.36 19.59 8.92
N ASP A 201 9.46 18.79 7.86
CA ASP A 201 10.24 19.20 6.70
C ASP A 201 9.42 20.24 5.92
N ASN A 202 9.94 21.46 5.83
CA ASN A 202 9.47 22.45 4.87
C ASN A 202 10.05 22.09 3.51
N CYS A 203 9.26 21.38 2.69
CA CYS A 203 9.35 21.51 1.24
C CYS A 203 8.61 22.79 0.79
#